data_AF-A0A813LKR1-F1
#
_entry.id   AF-A0A813LKR1-F1
#
_cell.length_a   1.000
_cell.length_b   1.000
_cell.length_c   1.000
_cell.angle_alpha   90.00
_cell.angle_beta   90.00
_cell.angle_gamma   90.00
#
_symmetry.space_group_name_H-M   'P 1'
#
loop_
_entity.id
_entity.type
_entity.pdbx_description
1 polymer ?
#
loop_
_entity_poly.entity_id
_entity_poly.type
_entity_poly.pdbx_seq_one_letter_code
_entity_poly.pdbx_strand_id
1 'polypeptide(L)'
;MTGSHMVMGTGEVRVFSRSTLYDDVRSVMIDIDGQQVEVQIDREEGPRVVKIGGGAPGPNDFVKIPKPFKSHLDMSAPNNLTKSWGCYTSTERKQAVYMAAKINKSRMAAPLARITY
;
A
#
# COMPACT_ATOMS: atom_id res chain seq x y z
N MET A 1 -35.34 40.29 7.96
CA MET A 1 -34.88 39.58 6.76
C MET A 1 -33.38 39.39 6.89
N THR A 2 -32.93 38.23 7.35
CA THR A 2 -31.50 37.89 7.50
C THR A 2 -31.05 37.12 6.26
N GLY A 3 -30.26 37.76 5.41
CA GLY A 3 -29.70 37.15 4.21
C GLY A 3 -28.55 36.22 4.58
N SER A 4 -28.75 34.93 4.37
CA SER A 4 -27.69 33.92 4.46
C SER A 4 -26.68 34.13 3.32
N HIS A 5 -25.48 34.59 3.65
CA HIS A 5 -24.37 34.70 2.72
C HIS A 5 -23.81 33.31 2.46
N MET A 6 -24.15 32.70 1.31
CA MET A 6 -23.52 31.47 0.84
C MET A 6 -22.12 31.81 0.31
N VAL A 7 -21.08 31.45 1.07
CA VAL A 7 -19.71 31.49 0.60
C VAL A 7 -19.51 30.32 -0.35
N MET A 8 -19.64 30.57 -1.66
CA MET A 8 -19.28 29.64 -2.71
C MET A 8 -17.76 29.48 -2.73
N GLY A 9 -17.23 28.53 -1.94
CA GLY A 9 -15.82 28.15 -2.02
C GLY A 9 -15.53 27.62 -3.42
N THR A 10 -14.78 28.38 -4.22
CA THR A 10 -14.24 27.92 -5.50
C THR A 10 -13.20 26.85 -5.22
N GLY A 11 -13.61 25.59 -5.21
CA GLY A 11 -12.71 24.47 -5.02
C GLY A 11 -11.70 24.42 -6.16
N GLU A 12 -10.43 24.75 -5.91
CA GLU A 12 -9.35 24.47 -6.85
C GLU A 12 -9.19 22.96 -6.99
N VAL A 13 -9.43 22.44 -8.20
CA VAL A 13 -9.11 21.04 -8.52
C VAL A 13 -7.60 20.94 -8.75
N ARG A 14 -6.88 20.34 -7.80
CA ARG A 14 -5.45 20.04 -7.96
C ARG A 14 -5.27 18.64 -8.53
N VAL A 15 -4.75 18.58 -9.76
CA VAL A 15 -4.40 17.32 -10.42
C VAL A 15 -3.00 16.91 -9.98
N PHE A 16 -2.90 15.76 -9.31
CA PHE A 16 -1.60 15.17 -8.99
C PHE A 16 -1.12 14.30 -10.14
N SER A 17 0.16 14.45 -10.51
CA SER A 17 0.79 13.58 -11.50
C SER A 17 0.91 12.14 -10.96
N ARG A 18 0.78 11.17 -11.86
CA ARG A 18 1.07 9.76 -11.57
C ARG A 18 2.50 9.64 -11.02
N SER A 19 2.67 8.85 -9.96
CA SER A 19 3.99 8.54 -9.43
C SER A 19 4.74 7.57 -10.36
N THR A 20 6.04 7.77 -10.53
CA THR A 20 6.96 6.86 -11.26
C THR A 20 7.98 6.19 -10.33
N LEU A 21 7.86 6.41 -9.02
CA LEU A 21 8.88 6.09 -8.00
C LEU A 21 9.39 4.64 -8.01
N TYR A 22 8.61 3.68 -8.55
CA TYR A 22 8.96 2.25 -8.61
C TYR A 22 8.64 1.60 -9.96
N ASP A 23 8.46 2.37 -11.03
CA ASP A 23 8.01 1.81 -12.32
C ASP A 23 9.05 0.89 -12.97
N ASP A 24 10.35 1.13 -12.70
CA ASP A 24 11.48 0.34 -13.20
C ASP A 24 12.24 -0.40 -12.08
N VAL A 25 11.65 -0.47 -10.88
CA VAL A 25 12.27 -1.09 -9.71
C VAL A 25 11.68 -2.48 -9.48
N ARG A 26 12.54 -3.51 -9.46
CA ARG A 26 12.10 -4.91 -9.25
C ARG A 26 12.16 -5.36 -7.80
N SER A 27 13.07 -4.82 -7.00
CA SER A 27 13.10 -5.04 -5.57
C SER A 27 13.71 -3.85 -4.83
N VAL A 28 13.35 -3.72 -3.55
CA VAL A 28 13.84 -2.67 -2.64
C VAL A 28 14.23 -3.32 -1.32
N MET A 29 15.39 -2.94 -0.80
CA MET A 29 15.80 -3.27 0.56
C MET A 29 15.27 -2.20 1.52
N ILE A 30 14.51 -2.62 2.53
CA ILE A 30 13.99 -1.73 3.58
C ILE A 30 14.57 -2.19 4.91
N ASP A 31 15.12 -1.26 5.71
CA ASP A 31 15.46 -1.53 7.10
C ASP A 31 14.20 -1.47 7.97
N ILE A 32 13.90 -2.57 8.68
CA ILE A 32 12.82 -2.65 9.64
C ILE A 32 13.41 -3.09 10.98
N ASP A 33 13.53 -2.15 11.92
CA ASP A 33 14.12 -2.34 13.26
C ASP A 33 15.52 -2.99 13.20
N GLY A 34 16.40 -2.49 12.32
CA GLY A 34 17.78 -2.99 12.18
C GLY A 34 17.94 -4.28 11.38
N GLN A 35 16.86 -4.81 10.79
CA GLN A 35 16.90 -5.94 9.87
C GLN A 35 16.60 -5.46 8.45
N GLN A 36 17.51 -5.75 7.52
CA GLN A 36 17.26 -5.51 6.11
C GLN A 36 16.30 -6.56 5.54
N VAL A 37 15.20 -6.11 4.95
CA VAL A 37 14.17 -6.95 4.35
C VAL A 37 14.03 -6.59 2.87
N GLU A 38 14.17 -7.58 2.01
CA GLU A 38 13.90 -7.42 0.59
C GLU A 38 12.39 -7.45 0.31
N VAL A 39 11.92 -6.49 -0.48
CA VAL A 39 10.56 -6.44 -1.00
C VAL A 39 10.64 -6.45 -2.52
N GLN A 40 10.10 -7.50 -3.14
CA GLN A 40 9.92 -7.55 -4.59
C GLN A 40 8.74 -6.68 -5.01
N ILE A 41 8.88 -5.97 -6.12
CA ILE A 41 7.86 -5.08 -6.67
C ILE A 41 7.49 -5.56 -8.06
N ASP A 42 6.21 -5.81 -8.24
CA ASP A 42 5.59 -5.99 -9.54
C ASP A 42 5.15 -4.64 -10.10
N ARG A 43 5.43 -4.41 -11.38
CA ARG A 43 5.15 -3.12 -12.03
C ARG A 43 3.66 -2.82 -12.13
N GLU A 44 2.82 -3.84 -12.20
CA GLU A 44 1.37 -3.69 -12.41
C GLU A 44 0.60 -3.84 -11.09
N GLU A 45 1.02 -4.79 -10.26
CA GLU A 45 0.30 -5.18 -9.05
C GLU A 45 0.88 -4.57 -7.76
N GLY A 46 2.17 -4.18 -7.78
CA GLY A 46 2.86 -3.55 -6.65
C GLY A 46 3.69 -4.50 -5.78
N PRO A 47 3.94 -4.16 -4.50
CA PRO A 47 4.88 -4.90 -3.66
C PRO A 47 4.33 -6.26 -3.22
N ARG A 48 5.19 -7.28 -3.32
CA ARG A 48 4.89 -8.68 -3.02
C ARG A 48 5.20 -9.03 -1.57
N VAL A 49 4.43 -9.98 -1.06
CA VAL A 49 4.56 -10.53 0.29
C VAL A 49 5.01 -11.97 0.24
N VAL A 50 6.07 -12.34 0.96
CA VAL A 50 6.53 -13.73 1.05
C VAL A 50 5.49 -14.60 1.75
N LYS A 51 5.52 -15.91 1.52
CA LYS A 51 4.68 -16.86 2.26
C LYS A 51 5.15 -16.97 3.71
N ILE A 52 4.26 -17.47 4.59
CA ILE A 52 4.64 -17.84 5.95
C ILE A 52 5.78 -18.86 5.88
N GLY A 53 6.86 -18.64 6.64
CA GLY A 53 8.07 -19.45 6.53
C GLY A 53 9.15 -18.86 5.62
N GLY A 54 8.92 -17.68 5.03
CA GLY A 54 9.89 -17.02 4.14
C GLY A 54 9.92 -17.58 2.72
N GLY A 55 8.97 -18.45 2.35
CA GLY A 55 8.87 -19.00 1.00
C GLY A 55 8.56 -17.93 -0.05
N ALA A 56 8.93 -18.20 -1.30
CA ALA A 56 8.72 -17.27 -2.41
C ALA A 56 7.24 -16.84 -2.54
N PRO A 57 6.97 -15.55 -2.86
CA PRO A 57 5.63 -15.04 -3.06
C PRO A 57 4.93 -15.77 -4.20
N GLY A 58 3.65 -16.09 -4.03
CA GLY A 58 2.79 -16.60 -5.09
C GLY A 58 2.31 -15.49 -6.04
N PRO A 59 1.54 -15.85 -7.08
CA PRO A 59 1.03 -14.91 -8.07
C PRO A 59 -0.01 -13.93 -7.51
N ASN A 60 -0.57 -14.17 -6.32
CA ASN A 60 -1.62 -13.34 -5.71
C ASN A 60 -1.18 -12.68 -4.39
N ASP A 61 0.08 -12.82 -4.01
CA ASP A 61 0.59 -12.35 -2.71
C ASP A 61 1.07 -10.90 -2.80
N PHE A 62 0.14 -9.94 -2.94
CA PHE A 62 0.43 -8.51 -3.01
C PHE A 62 -0.12 -7.74 -1.80
N VAL A 63 0.59 -6.68 -1.39
CA VAL A 63 0.05 -5.73 -0.42
C VAL A 63 -0.92 -4.79 -1.10
N LYS A 64 -2.16 -4.78 -0.61
CA LYS A 64 -3.16 -3.77 -0.97
C LYS A 64 -3.29 -2.80 0.19
N ILE A 65 -3.11 -1.50 -0.04
CA ILE A 65 -3.32 -0.49 1.00
C ILE A 65 -4.83 -0.33 1.19
N PRO A 66 -5.37 -0.50 2.41
CA PRO A 66 -6.74 -0.10 2.70
C PRO A 66 -6.90 1.39 2.42
N LYS A 67 -7.97 1.81 1.74
CA LYS A 67 -8.21 3.25 1.50
C LYS A 67 -8.23 3.97 2.85
N PRO A 68 -7.42 5.04 3.05
CA PRO A 68 -7.28 5.71 4.35
C PRO A 68 -8.57 6.39 4.83
N PHE A 69 -9.57 6.53 3.97
CA PHE A 69 -10.89 7.04 4.34
C PHE A 69 -11.98 6.20 3.66
N LYS A 70 -12.77 5.47 4.46
CA LYS A 70 -14.19 5.35 4.16
C LYS A 70 -14.78 6.70 4.53
N SER A 71 -14.85 7.65 3.59
CA SER A 71 -15.76 8.76 3.78
C SER A 71 -17.14 8.13 3.97
N HIS A 72 -17.82 8.45 5.07
CA HIS A 72 -19.18 7.96 5.38
C HIS A 72 -20.22 8.30 4.29
N LEU A 73 -19.81 9.00 3.22
CA LEU A 73 -20.61 9.43 2.09
C LEU A 73 -20.58 8.49 0.88
N ASP A 74 -19.64 7.53 0.81
CA ASP A 74 -19.47 6.68 -0.38
C ASP A 74 -19.93 5.23 -0.14
N MET A 75 -21.13 5.08 0.43
CA MET A 75 -21.82 3.80 0.65
C MET A 75 -22.23 3.08 -0.66
N SER A 76 -21.93 3.66 -1.83
CA SER A 76 -22.37 3.15 -3.13
C SER A 76 -21.24 2.56 -3.97
N ALA A 77 -19.97 2.78 -3.61
CA ALA A 77 -18.86 2.18 -4.33
C ALA A 77 -18.71 0.70 -3.92
N PRO A 78 -18.67 -0.27 -4.87
CA PRO A 78 -18.51 -1.67 -4.53
C PRO A 78 -17.23 -1.84 -3.70
N ASN A 79 -17.38 -2.50 -2.53
CA ASN A 79 -16.38 -2.70 -1.46
C ASN A 79 -15.00 -3.26 -1.91
N ASN A 80 -14.80 -3.54 -3.20
CA ASN A 80 -13.66 -4.27 -3.75
C ASN A 80 -12.80 -3.48 -4.75
N LEU A 81 -13.07 -2.19 -4.99
CA LEU A 81 -12.22 -1.37 -5.85
C LEU A 81 -10.93 -0.96 -5.10
N THR A 82 -10.02 -1.90 -4.95
CA THR A 82 -8.63 -1.60 -4.62
C THR A 82 -8.01 -0.86 -5.80
N LYS A 83 -7.51 0.34 -5.52
CA LYS A 83 -6.84 1.19 -6.51
C LYS A 83 -5.62 0.42 -7.06
N SER A 84 -5.40 0.48 -8.37
CA SER A 84 -4.25 -0.18 -9.01
C SER A 84 -2.94 0.51 -8.63
N TRP A 85 -1.84 -0.24 -8.64
CA TRP A 85 -0.51 0.27 -8.26
C TRP A 85 -0.07 1.49 -9.07
N GLY A 86 -0.41 1.49 -10.36
CA GLY A 86 -0.19 2.61 -11.29
C GLY A 86 -0.84 3.92 -10.86
N CYS A 87 -1.94 3.85 -10.10
CA CYS A 87 -2.67 5.04 -9.66
C CYS A 87 -2.15 5.58 -8.33
N TYR A 88 -1.31 4.84 -7.59
CA TYR A 88 -0.85 5.26 -6.27
C TYR A 88 0.05 6.50 -6.37
N THR A 89 -0.15 7.43 -5.45
CA THR A 89 0.74 8.56 -5.21
C THR A 89 2.07 8.06 -4.66
N SER A 90 3.11 8.90 -4.73
CA SER A 90 4.44 8.53 -4.21
C SER A 90 4.40 8.12 -2.73
N THR A 91 3.56 8.77 -1.92
CA THR A 91 3.40 8.46 -0.50
C THR A 91 2.71 7.11 -0.30
N GLU A 92 1.60 6.85 -1.01
CA GLU A 92 0.92 5.56 -0.98
C GLU A 92 1.88 4.44 -1.41
N ARG A 93 2.64 4.64 -2.49
CA ARG A 93 3.62 3.65 -2.96
C ARG A 93 4.68 3.33 -1.90
N LYS A 94 5.27 4.35 -1.27
CA LYS A 94 6.23 4.16 -0.16
C LYS A 94 5.61 3.39 1.01
N GLN A 95 4.38 3.75 1.38
CA GLN A 95 3.66 3.10 2.47
C GLN A 95 3.38 1.62 2.17
N ALA A 96 2.96 1.28 0.95
CA ALA A 96 2.75 -0.12 0.56
C ALA A 96 4.03 -0.95 0.66
N VAL A 97 5.16 -0.43 0.15
CA VAL A 97 6.45 -1.12 0.19
C VAL A 97 6.90 -1.33 1.64
N TYR A 98 6.75 -0.31 2.49
CA TYR A 98 7.07 -0.42 3.91
C TYR A 98 6.19 -1.45 4.63
N MET A 99 4.88 -1.46 4.36
CA MET A 99 3.98 -2.47 4.92
C MET A 99 4.34 -3.89 4.46
N ALA A 100 4.71 -4.07 3.18
CA ALA A 100 5.19 -5.35 2.66
C ALA A 100 6.44 -5.82 3.40
N ALA A 101 7.40 -4.93 3.64
CA ALA A 101 8.61 -5.23 4.41
C ALA A 101 8.26 -5.71 5.83
N LYS A 102 7.35 -5.03 6.54
CA LYS A 102 6.91 -5.45 7.89
C LYS A 102 6.25 -6.83 7.86
N ILE A 103 5.38 -7.11 6.89
CA ILE A 103 4.73 -8.41 6.78
C ILE A 103 5.76 -9.50 6.45
N ASN A 104 6.70 -9.23 5.55
CA ASN A 104 7.76 -10.17 5.19
C ASN A 104 8.64 -10.52 6.39
N LYS A 105 9.07 -9.52 7.16
CA LYS A 105 9.79 -9.73 8.43
C LYS A 105 9.02 -10.67 9.36
N SER A 106 7.74 -10.37 9.61
CA SER A 106 6.91 -11.19 10.49
C SER A 106 6.73 -12.63 9.97
N ARG A 107 6.56 -12.82 8.66
CA ARG A 107 6.37 -14.14 8.05
C ARG A 107 7.65 -14.97 7.99
N MET A 108 8.81 -14.32 7.89
CA MET A 108 10.13 -14.96 8.00
C MET A 108 10.45 -15.37 9.44
N ALA A 109 9.98 -14.61 10.44
CA ALA A 109 10.19 -14.92 11.86
C ALA A 109 9.24 -16.01 12.42
N ALA A 110 8.03 -16.14 11.85
CA ALA A 110 7.00 -17.09 12.29
C ALA A 110 7.42 -18.58 12.42
N PRO A 111 8.26 -19.19 11.55
CA PRO A 111 8.68 -20.58 11.71
C PRO A 111 9.58 -20.81 12.94
N LEU A 112 10.33 -19.80 13.43
CA LEU A 112 11.21 -19.96 14.58
C LEU A 112 10.46 -20.08 15.92
N ALA A 113 9.24 -19.55 16.00
CA ALA A 113 8.44 -19.57 17.23
C ALA A 113 7.60 -20.86 17.42
N ARG A 114 7.45 -21.68 16.39
CA ARG A 114 6.59 -22.90 16.42
C ARG A 114 7.33 -24.20 16.73
N ILE A 115 8.65 -24.18 16.88
CA ILE A 115 9.47 -25.38 17.14
C ILE A 115 9.81 -25.54 18.65
N THR A 116 9.52 -24.54 19.48
CA THR A 116 9.65 -24.62 20.94
C THR A 116 8.33 -25.03 21.61
N TYR A 117 7.96 -26.31 21.54
CA TYR A 117 7.09 -26.98 22.52
C TYR A 117 7.39 -28.48 22.55
#